data_AF-A0AAV9D5F5-F1
#
_entry.id   AF-A0AAV9D5F5-F1
#
_cell.length_a   1.000
_cell.length_b   1.000
_cell.length_c   1.000
_cell.angle_alpha   90.00
_cell.angle_beta   90.00
_cell.angle_gamma   90.00
#
_symmetry.space_group_name_H-M   'P 1'
#
loop_
_entity.id
_entity.type
_entity.pdbx_description
1 polymer ?
#
loop_
_entity_poly.entity_id
_entity_poly.type
_entity_poly.pdbx_seq_one_letter_code
_entity_poly.pdbx_strand_id
1 'polypeptide(L)' 'MPVREFEFVCRCFELVSGLKVNFLKSSIAGIHVEDRVLSRLASILACDIKQFPMLHLGLPLHVSRLRKSDWEPLVV' A
#
# COMPACT_ATOMS: atom_id res chain seq x y z
N MET A 1 12.80 -2.24 -4.68
CA MET A 1 12.67 -1.19 -5.71
C MET A 1 13.26 0.08 -5.17
N PRO A 2 14.16 0.76 -5.90
CA PRO A 2 14.58 2.09 -5.51
C PRO A 2 13.39 3.07 -5.64
N VAL A 3 13.41 4.14 -4.85
CA VAL A 3 12.29 5.08 -4.72
C VAL A 3 12.00 5.84 -6.02
N ARG A 4 13.04 6.03 -6.83
CA ARG A 4 13.00 6.81 -8.06
C ARG A 4 12.12 6.17 -9.13
N GLU A 5 12.09 4.85 -9.18
CA GLU A 5 11.27 4.09 -10.11
C GLU A 5 9.78 4.23 -9.77
N PHE A 6 9.43 4.25 -8.49
CA PHE A 6 8.04 4.46 -8.06
C PHE A 6 7.57 5.89 -8.36
N GLU A 7 8.39 6.90 -8.03
CA GLU A 7 8.10 8.29 -8.39
C GLU A 7 7.93 8.47 -9.90
N PHE A 8 8.75 7.79 -10.71
CA PHE A 8 8.64 7.82 -12.16
C PHE A 8 7.27 7.27 -12.63
N VAL A 9 6.85 6.11 -12.12
CA VAL A 9 5.55 5.52 -12.47
C VAL A 9 4.39 6.44 -12.08
N CYS A 10 4.43 7.02 -10.88
CA CYS A 10 3.41 7.99 -10.46
C CYS A 10 3.36 9.21 -11.38
N ARG A 11 4.51 9.79 -11.75
CA ARG A 11 4.55 10.91 -12.70
C ARG A 11 4.03 10.53 -14.08
N CYS A 12 4.39 9.35 -14.59
CA CYS A 12 3.87 8.86 -15.86
C CYS A 12 2.34 8.71 -15.81
N PHE A 13 1.80 8.14 -14.73
CA PHE A 13 0.36 8.05 -14.52
C PHE A 13 -0.31 9.44 -14.53
N GLU A 14 0.23 10.40 -13.79
CA GLU A 14 -0.33 11.76 -13.76
C GLU A 14 -0.30 12.44 -15.13
N LEU A 15 0.80 12.29 -15.87
CA LEU A 15 0.95 12.87 -17.20
C LEU A 15 0.00 12.26 -18.23
N VAL A 16 -0.16 10.93 -18.22
CA VAL A 16 -0.98 10.21 -19.22
C VAL A 16 -2.47 10.32 -18.91
N SER A 17 -2.85 10.26 -17.63
CA SER A 17 -4.27 10.28 -17.24
C SER A 17 -4.83 11.69 -17.01
N GLY A 18 -3.97 12.70 -16.80
CA GLY A 18 -4.38 14.03 -16.34
C GLY A 18 -4.86 14.05 -14.87
N LEU A 19 -4.75 12.94 -14.15
CA LEU A 19 -5.11 12.83 -12.74
C LEU A 19 -3.93 13.16 -11.82
N LYS A 20 -4.20 13.26 -10.51
CA LYS A 20 -3.18 13.46 -9.47
C LYS A 20 -3.20 12.32 -8.46
N VAL A 21 -2.01 11.83 -8.10
CA VAL A 21 -1.86 10.84 -7.04
C VAL A 21 -2.10 11.53 -5.70
N ASN A 22 -3.03 10.98 -4.91
CA ASN A 22 -3.33 11.50 -3.58
C ASN A 22 -2.50 10.76 -2.54
N PHE A 23 -1.31 11.27 -2.23
CA PHE A 23 -0.41 10.67 -1.23
C PHE A 23 -0.99 10.70 0.19
N LEU A 24 -1.83 11.70 0.51
CA LEU A 24 -2.52 11.79 1.81
C LEU A 24 -3.55 10.67 2.04
N LYS A 25 -4.08 10.07 0.97
CA LYS A 25 -4.97 8.89 1.02
C LYS A 25 -4.25 7.59 0.67
N SER A 26 -2.98 7.68 0.28
CA SER A 26 -2.16 6.53 -0.06
C SER A 26 -1.47 5.98 1.19
N SER A 27 -1.08 4.72 1.13
CA SER A 27 -0.33 4.08 2.21
C SER A 27 0.56 2.98 1.66
N ILE A 28 1.66 2.70 2.35
CA ILE A 28 2.59 1.61 2.03
C ILE A 28 2.55 0.53 3.11
N ALA A 29 2.71 -0.73 2.72
CA ALA A 29 2.81 -1.87 3.64
C ALA A 29 4.00 -2.75 3.23
N GLY A 30 4.81 -3.16 4.21
CA GLY A 30 5.98 -4.00 3.98
C GLY A 30 5.65 -5.49 4.03
N ILE A 31 6.21 -6.26 3.10
CA ILE A 31 6.16 -7.74 3.11
C ILE A 31 7.61 -8.23 3.04
N HIS A 32 8.11 -8.84 4.10
CA HIS A 32 9.52 -9.25 4.23
C HIS A 32 10.53 -8.09 3.99
N VAL A 33 10.21 -6.90 4.51
CA VAL A 33 11.05 -5.70 4.41
C VAL A 33 11.39 -5.22 5.81
N GLU A 34 12.63 -4.75 6.01
CA GLU A 34 13.04 -4.14 7.26
C GLU A 34 12.26 -2.84 7.55
N ASP A 35 11.84 -2.64 8.81
CA ASP A 35 11.08 -1.47 9.24
C ASP A 35 11.79 -0.14 8.94
N ARG A 36 13.14 -0.13 9.02
CA ARG A 36 13.94 1.04 8.67
C ARG A 36 13.76 1.43 7.20
N VAL A 37 13.72 0.45 6.31
CA VAL A 37 13.52 0.67 4.87
C VAL A 37 12.10 1.14 4.64
N LEU A 38 11.10 0.48 5.23
CA LEU A 38 9.69 0.87 5.11
C LEU A 38 9.43 2.29 5.60
N SER A 39 10.00 2.66 6.76
CA SER A 39 9.89 4.00 7.33
C SER A 39 10.51 5.08 6.45
N ARG A 40 11.68 4.78 5.86
CA ARG A 40 12.32 5.68 4.89
C ARG A 40 11.46 5.87 3.65
N LEU A 41 10.85 4.80 3.12
CA LEU A 41 9.97 4.88 1.94
C LEU A 41 8.72 5.73 2.24
N ALA A 42 8.06 5.48 3.37
CA ALA A 42 6.88 6.23 3.79
C ALA A 42 7.18 7.73 3.95
N SER A 43 8.34 8.07 4.53
CA SER A 43 8.79 9.46 4.66
C SER A 43 9.02 10.14 3.31
N ILE A 44 9.61 9.45 2.33
CA ILE A 44 9.85 10.04 1.00
C ILE A 44 8.54 10.24 0.23
N LEU A 45 7.61 9.28 0.33
CA LEU A 45 6.31 9.34 -0.34
C LEU A 45 5.28 10.21 0.39
N ALA A 46 5.59 10.68 1.60
CA ALA A 46 4.68 11.40 2.48
C ALA A 46 3.33 10.68 2.63
N CYS A 47 3.38 9.37 2.86
CA CYS A 47 2.20 8.51 3.00
C CYS A 47 2.27 7.65 4.27
N ASP A 48 1.13 7.14 4.73
CA ASP A 48 1.06 6.34 5.94
C ASP A 48 1.63 4.92 5.74
N ILE A 49 2.12 4.33 6.83
CA ILE A 49 2.45 2.90 6.87
C ILE A 49 1.22 2.13 7.35
N LYS A 50 0.77 1.15 6.56
CA LYS A 50 -0.23 0.16 6.98
C LYS A 50 0.41 -1.16 7.36
N GLN A 51 -0.25 -1.85 8.28
CA GLN A 51 0.13 -3.18 8.73
C GLN A 51 -0.94 -4.20 8.32
N PHE A 52 -0.53 -5.45 8.18
CA PHE A 52 -1.44 -6.57 7.93
C PHE A 52 -1.93 -7.17 9.26
N PRO A 53 -3.16 -7.72 9.31
CA PRO A 53 -4.19 -7.69 8.27
C PRO A 53 -4.76 -6.29 8.03
N MET A 54 -5.07 -5.97 6.78
CA MET A 54 -5.74 -4.71 6.41
C MET A 54 -6.91 -4.95 5.47
N LEU A 55 -7.89 -4.04 5.47
CA LEU A 55 -8.98 -4.08 4.51
C LEU A 55 -8.61 -3.32 3.23
N HIS A 56 -8.90 -3.94 2.08
CA HIS A 56 -8.81 -3.32 0.77
C HIS A 56 -10.07 -3.65 -0.02
N LEU A 57 -10.84 -2.61 -0.37
CA LEU A 57 -12.15 -2.76 -1.03
C LEU A 57 -13.11 -3.67 -0.25
N GLY A 58 -13.06 -3.60 1.08
CA GLY A 58 -13.85 -4.46 1.98
C GLY A 58 -13.23 -5.84 2.24
N LEU A 59 -12.24 -6.27 1.44
CA LEU A 59 -11.62 -7.59 1.55
C LEU A 59 -10.42 -7.59 2.52
N PRO A 60 -10.25 -8.61 3.36
CA PRO A 60 -9.06 -8.74 4.19
C PRO A 60 -7.85 -9.10 3.31
N LEU A 61 -6.78 -8.33 3.46
CA LEU A 61 -5.46 -8.63 2.95
C LEU A 61 -4.58 -9.09 4.12
N HIS A 62 -3.87 -10.19 3.92
CA HIS A 62 -2.92 -10.76 4.88
C HIS A 62 -1.65 -11.22 4.16
N VAL A 63 -0.51 -11.24 4.86
CA VAL A 63 0.77 -11.75 4.34
C VAL A 63 0.85 -13.27 4.24
N SER A 64 -0.17 -13.96 4.75
CA SER A 64 -0.28 -15.42 4.76
C SER A 64 -1.67 -15.83 4.31
N ARG A 65 -1.91 -17.13 4.13
CA ARG A 65 -3.24 -17.63 3.77
C ARG A 65 -4.24 -17.24 4.85
N LEU A 66 -5.30 -16.57 4.41
CA LEU A 66 -6.47 -16.26 5.22
C LEU A 66 -7.15 -17.57 5.67
N ARG A 67 -7.53 -17.62 6.94
CA ARG A 67 -8.36 -18.68 7.51
C ARG A 67 -9.82 -18.42 7.14
N LYS A 68 -10.66 -19.45 7.24
CA LYS A 68 -12.11 -19.31 7.01
C LYS A 68 -12.73 -18.20 7.87
N SER A 69 -12.28 -18.07 9.12
CA SER A 69 -12.69 -17.02 10.05
C SER A 69 -12.39 -15.60 9.57
N ASP A 70 -11.30 -15.42 8.81
CA ASP A 70 -10.92 -14.09 8.33
C ASP A 70 -11.87 -13.61 7.21
N TRP A 71 -12.61 -14.54 6.57
CA TRP A 71 -13.63 -14.26 5.55
C TRP A 71 -15.04 -14.08 6.11
N GLU A 72 -15.30 -14.47 7.35
CA GLU A 72 -16.62 -14.36 7.99
C GLU A 72 -17.25 -12.95 7.90
N PRO A 73 -16.53 -11.83 8.08
CA PRO A 73 -17.14 -10.50 7.93
C PRO A 73 -17.62 -10.15 6.51
N LEU A 74 -17.33 -10.98 5.51
CA LEU A 74 -17.79 -10.80 4.12
C LEU A 74 -19.02 -11.64 3.77
N VAL A 75 -19.39 -12.58 4.63
CA VAL A 75 -20.57 -13.44 4.43
C VAL A 75 -21.78 -12.67 4.96
N VAL A 76 -22.57 -12.11 4.03
CA VAL A 76 -23.89 -11.50 4.31
C VAL A 76 -24.96 -12.58 4.36
#